data_AF-A0A920DIT0-F1
#
_entry.id   AF-A0A920DIT0-F1
#
_cell.length_a   1.000
_cell.length_b   1.000
_cell.length_c   1.000
_cell.angle_alpha   90.00
_cell.angle_beta   90.00
_cell.angle_gamma   90.00
#
_symmetry.space_group_name_H-M   'P 1'
#
loop_
_entity.id
_entity.type
_entity.pdbx_description
1 polymer ?
#
loop_
_entity_poly.entity_id
_entity_poly.type
_entity_poly.pdbx_seq_one_letter_code
_entity_poly.pdbx_strand_id
1 'polypeptide(L)'
;MVLIDDNTGRKLPGRRISEGVHQALECKEKVQIQQETQTLASTTYQNFFRLFDTISGMTGTADTEAAEFKQIYNMDVVVIPTNQPMIRDDVNDIVYVNEEDKYQALISEIKEINAKKAPILVGTASIESSEKLSKILKKEGVRHQVLNAKYHEKEANIIAEAGRPGAITLLLTWQVEVPILFWEANKRRRL
;
A
#
# COMPACT_ATOMS: atom_id res chain seq x y z
N MET A 1 -30.92 19.58 -8.68
CA MET A 1 -30.99 20.60 -7.62
C MET A 1 -29.64 20.69 -6.93
N VAL A 2 -29.23 21.83 -6.35
CA VAL A 2 -27.95 21.95 -5.63
C VAL A 2 -28.22 22.53 -4.25
N LEU A 3 -27.73 21.88 -3.20
CA LEU A 3 -27.85 22.38 -1.83
C LEU A 3 -26.86 23.53 -1.61
N ILE A 4 -27.27 24.51 -0.82
CA ILE A 4 -26.42 25.64 -0.41
C ILE A 4 -26.15 25.50 1.08
N ASP A 5 -24.89 25.63 1.46
CA ASP A 5 -24.47 25.66 2.86
C ASP A 5 -24.93 26.97 3.52
N ASP A 6 -25.64 26.87 4.63
CA ASP A 6 -26.29 28.01 5.30
C ASP A 6 -25.28 28.96 5.97
N ASN A 7 -24.11 28.45 6.38
CA ASN A 7 -23.07 29.23 7.06
C ASN A 7 -22.15 29.94 6.08
N THR A 8 -21.87 29.31 4.94
CA THR A 8 -20.86 29.78 3.98
C THR A 8 -21.42 30.25 2.65
N GLY A 9 -22.70 29.99 2.37
CA GLY A 9 -23.35 30.27 1.08
C GLY A 9 -22.80 29.47 -0.09
N ARG A 10 -21.90 28.49 0.16
CA ARG A 10 -21.25 27.71 -0.89
C ARG A 10 -22.19 26.63 -1.42
N LYS A 11 -22.16 26.42 -2.74
CA LYS A 11 -22.85 25.31 -3.40
C LYS A 11 -22.19 23.99 -2.98
N LEU A 12 -23.00 22.99 -2.63
CA LEU A 12 -22.58 21.64 -2.26
C LEU A 12 -22.95 20.65 -3.37
N PRO A 13 -22.21 20.63 -4.50
CA PRO A 13 -22.50 19.71 -5.59
C PRO A 13 -22.35 18.24 -5.14
N GLY A 14 -23.28 17.39 -5.55
CA GLY A 14 -23.29 15.94 -5.22
C GLY A 14 -23.87 15.59 -3.85
N ARG A 15 -24.11 16.56 -2.96
CA ARG A 15 -24.75 16.30 -1.67
C ARG A 15 -26.28 16.20 -1.84
N ARG A 16 -26.87 15.12 -1.33
CA ARG A 16 -28.34 14.89 -1.31
C ARG A 16 -28.83 14.77 0.13
N ILE A 17 -30.12 15.02 0.33
CA ILE A 17 -30.79 14.83 1.63
C ILE A 17 -31.38 13.42 1.64
N SER A 18 -31.04 12.64 2.66
CA SER A 18 -31.49 11.25 2.80
C SER A 18 -33.00 11.13 3.04
N GLU A 19 -33.50 9.89 3.11
CA GLU A 19 -34.89 9.56 3.47
C GLU A 19 -35.96 10.08 2.49
N GLY A 20 -35.62 10.21 1.20
CA GLY A 20 -36.59 10.65 0.19
C GLY A 20 -36.86 12.16 0.17
N VAL A 21 -36.30 12.93 1.11
CA VAL A 21 -36.53 14.37 1.24
C VAL A 21 -36.04 15.12 0.01
N HIS A 22 -34.91 14.71 -0.56
CA HIS A 22 -34.37 15.34 -1.76
C HIS A 22 -35.28 15.12 -2.97
N GLN A 23 -35.86 13.94 -3.10
CA GLN A 23 -36.81 13.57 -4.15
C GLN A 23 -38.14 14.33 -3.98
N ALA A 24 -38.60 14.51 -2.74
CA ALA A 24 -39.79 15.31 -2.45
C ALA A 24 -39.60 16.79 -2.87
N LEU A 25 -38.40 17.33 -2.65
CA LEU A 25 -38.05 18.68 -3.05
C LEU A 25 -37.87 18.81 -4.57
N GLU A 26 -37.24 17.83 -5.22
CA GLU A 26 -37.19 17.73 -6.69
C GLU A 26 -38.60 17.68 -7.30
N CYS A 27 -39.52 16.93 -6.68
CA CYS A 27 -40.92 16.85 -7.08
C CYS A 27 -41.65 18.19 -6.92
N LYS A 28 -41.48 18.86 -5.77
CA LYS A 28 -42.07 20.19 -5.50
C LYS A 28 -41.61 21.23 -6.52
N GLU A 29 -40.32 21.25 -6.84
CA GLU A 29 -39.71 22.19 -7.79
C GLU A 29 -39.87 21.74 -9.26
N LYS A 30 -40.60 20.64 -9.51
CA LYS A 30 -40.86 20.07 -10.85
C LYS A 30 -39.57 19.77 -11.64
N VAL A 31 -38.53 19.36 -10.94
CA VAL A 31 -37.24 18.95 -11.52
C VAL A 31 -37.25 17.44 -11.73
N GLN A 32 -36.46 16.94 -12.68
CA GLN A 32 -36.28 15.51 -12.90
C GLN A 32 -35.79 14.82 -11.61
N ILE A 33 -36.57 13.86 -11.14
CA ILE A 33 -36.25 13.05 -9.96
C ILE A 33 -35.18 12.05 -10.33
N GLN A 34 -34.02 12.10 -9.67
CA GLN A 34 -32.95 11.13 -9.90
C GLN A 34 -33.12 9.95 -8.94
N GLN A 35 -33.02 8.72 -9.46
CA GLN A 35 -33.07 7.52 -8.63
C GLN A 35 -31.93 7.51 -7.61
N GLU A 36 -32.24 7.09 -6.39
CA GLU A 36 -31.27 6.93 -5.33
C GLU A 36 -30.62 5.55 -5.43
N THR A 37 -29.30 5.49 -5.31
CA THR A 37 -28.62 4.20 -5.14
C THR A 37 -28.86 3.75 -3.70
N GLN A 38 -29.70 2.74 -3.53
CA GLN A 38 -29.98 2.16 -2.21
C GLN A 38 -29.00 1.02 -1.92
N THR A 39 -28.43 1.00 -0.73
CA THR A 39 -27.67 -0.17 -0.24
C THR A 39 -28.67 -1.25 0.18
N LEU A 40 -28.73 -2.35 -0.56
CA LEU A 40 -29.65 -3.47 -0.29
C LEU A 40 -29.16 -4.37 0.85
N ALA A 41 -27.85 -4.55 0.96
CA ALA A 41 -27.21 -5.33 2.00
C ALA A 41 -25.82 -4.74 2.32
N SER A 42 -25.43 -4.81 3.58
CA SER A 42 -24.10 -4.44 4.03
C SER A 42 -23.68 -5.36 5.18
N THR A 43 -22.38 -5.62 5.27
CA THR A 43 -21.77 -6.30 6.42
C THR A 43 -20.36 -5.76 6.62
N THR A 44 -19.83 -5.86 7.83
CA THR A 44 -18.42 -5.58 8.10
C THR A 44 -17.61 -6.86 7.86
N TYR A 45 -16.33 -6.73 7.51
CA TYR A 45 -15.44 -7.90 7.39
C TYR A 45 -15.42 -8.71 8.69
N GLN A 46 -15.44 -8.04 9.84
CA GLN A 46 -15.46 -8.68 11.16
C GLN A 46 -16.68 -9.60 11.31
N ASN A 47 -17.88 -9.10 10.99
CA ASN A 47 -19.10 -9.88 11.06
C ASN A 47 -19.14 -10.97 10.00
N PHE A 48 -18.66 -10.69 8.79
CA PHE A 48 -18.58 -11.67 7.71
C PHE A 48 -17.74 -12.89 8.10
N PHE A 49 -16.53 -12.67 8.65
CA PHE A 49 -15.66 -13.78 9.05
C PHE A 49 -16.21 -14.56 10.26
N ARG A 50 -16.96 -13.92 11.16
CA ARG A 50 -17.66 -14.60 12.27
C ARG A 50 -18.75 -15.58 11.83
N LEU A 51 -19.20 -15.53 10.58
CA LEU A 51 -20.19 -16.48 10.06
C LEU A 51 -19.59 -17.86 9.74
N PHE A 52 -18.27 -17.98 9.66
CA PHE A 52 -17.61 -19.25 9.37
C PHE A 52 -17.46 -20.08 10.64
N ASP A 53 -17.75 -21.38 10.56
CA ASP A 53 -17.59 -22.32 11.67
C ASP A 53 -16.12 -22.42 12.13
N THR A 54 -15.18 -22.24 11.20
CA THR A 54 -13.73 -22.29 11.45
C THR A 54 -13.03 -21.14 10.74
N ILE A 55 -12.17 -20.42 11.46
CA ILE A 55 -11.36 -19.32 10.94
C ILE A 55 -9.90 -19.59 11.27
N SER A 56 -9.02 -19.43 10.29
CA SER A 56 -7.57 -19.51 10.45
C SER A 56 -6.90 -18.52 9.51
N GLY A 57 -5.73 -18.00 9.89
CA GLY A 57 -4.95 -17.08 9.07
C GLY A 57 -3.45 -17.26 9.25
N MET A 58 -2.67 -16.70 8.34
CA MET A 58 -1.21 -16.69 8.37
C MET A 58 -0.69 -15.29 8.03
N THR A 59 0.25 -14.79 8.81
CA THR A 59 0.95 -13.53 8.55
C THR A 59 2.28 -13.50 9.33
N GLY A 60 3.25 -12.75 8.83
CA GLY A 60 4.53 -12.56 9.51
C GLY A 60 4.50 -11.56 10.67
N THR A 61 3.40 -10.83 10.87
CA THR A 61 3.33 -9.67 11.80
C THR A 61 2.12 -9.70 12.74
N ALA A 62 1.47 -10.85 12.95
CA ALA A 62 0.27 -10.92 13.80
C ALA A 62 0.54 -10.76 15.30
N ASP A 63 1.78 -10.93 15.75
CA ASP A 63 2.12 -10.98 17.19
C ASP A 63 1.74 -9.68 17.92
N THR A 64 1.90 -8.52 17.27
CA THR A 64 1.53 -7.22 17.85
C THR A 64 0.01 -7.06 18.02
N GLU A 65 -0.78 -7.70 17.13
CA GLU A 65 -2.24 -7.59 17.09
C GLU A 65 -2.94 -8.80 17.73
N ALA A 66 -2.21 -9.66 18.44
CA ALA A 66 -2.74 -10.91 19.00
C ALA A 66 -3.95 -10.70 19.92
N ALA A 67 -3.94 -9.63 20.71
CA ALA A 67 -5.05 -9.27 21.59
C ALA A 67 -6.33 -8.93 20.80
N GLU A 68 -6.20 -8.19 19.70
CA GLU A 68 -7.32 -7.84 18.84
C GLU A 68 -7.88 -9.08 18.12
N PHE A 69 -7.02 -9.96 17.61
CA PHE A 69 -7.45 -11.22 17.00
C PHE A 69 -8.24 -12.10 17.98
N LYS A 70 -7.80 -12.16 19.23
CA LYS A 70 -8.51 -12.90 20.27
C LYS A 70 -9.86 -12.24 20.62
N GLN A 71 -9.89 -10.92 20.78
CA GLN A 71 -11.12 -10.21 21.14
C GLN A 71 -12.17 -10.24 20.02
N ILE A 72 -11.75 -10.08 18.77
CA ILE A 72 -12.66 -9.94 17.63
C ILE A 72 -13.05 -11.31 17.06
N TYR A 73 -12.10 -12.24 16.93
CA TYR A 73 -12.32 -13.52 16.23
C TYR A 73 -12.14 -14.75 17.12
N ASN A 74 -11.82 -14.57 18.41
CA ASN A 74 -11.42 -15.67 19.31
C ASN A 74 -10.26 -16.52 18.76
N MET A 75 -9.40 -15.91 17.93
CA MET A 75 -8.28 -16.57 17.28
C MET A 75 -7.01 -16.36 18.11
N ASP A 76 -6.31 -17.44 18.42
CA ASP A 76 -5.00 -17.38 19.06
C ASP A 76 -3.90 -17.16 18.02
N VAL A 77 -2.93 -16.33 18.35
CA VAL A 77 -1.73 -16.09 17.52
C VAL A 77 -0.58 -16.90 18.10
N VAL A 78 0.05 -17.71 17.24
CA VAL A 78 1.20 -18.54 17.62
C VAL A 78 2.39 -18.13 16.76
N VAL A 79 3.48 -17.71 17.41
CA VAL A 79 4.73 -17.37 16.74
C VAL A 79 5.48 -18.65 16.38
N ILE A 80 5.57 -18.94 15.08
CA ILE A 80 6.33 -20.08 14.56
C ILE A 80 7.79 -19.65 14.36
N PRO A 81 8.79 -20.40 14.88
CA PRO A 81 10.19 -20.07 14.70
C PRO A 81 10.60 -20.10 13.22
N THR A 82 11.54 -19.23 12.84
CA THR A 82 12.04 -19.17 11.47
C THR A 82 12.88 -20.40 11.13
N ASN A 83 12.85 -20.81 9.86
CA ASN A 83 13.66 -21.94 9.37
C ASN A 83 15.18 -21.69 9.47
N GLN A 84 15.59 -20.41 9.44
CA GLN A 84 16.99 -19.99 9.60
C GLN A 84 17.07 -18.85 10.62
N PRO A 85 18.21 -18.69 11.32
CA PRO A 85 18.45 -17.53 12.17
C PRO A 85 18.30 -16.23 11.36
N MET A 86 17.56 -15.28 11.92
CA MET A 86 17.35 -13.97 11.31
C MET A 86 18.62 -13.12 11.52
N ILE A 87 19.23 -12.67 10.41
CA ILE A 87 20.49 -11.90 10.39
C ILE A 87 20.33 -10.51 9.77
N ARG A 88 19.09 -10.05 9.55
CA ARG A 88 18.81 -8.72 9.00
C ARG A 88 19.24 -7.67 10.02
N ASP A 89 20.00 -6.69 9.56
CA ASP A 89 20.41 -5.55 10.36
C ASP A 89 19.40 -4.41 10.16
N ASP A 90 18.58 -4.16 11.19
CA ASP A 90 17.57 -3.10 11.17
C ASP A 90 18.16 -1.81 11.72
N VAL A 91 18.36 -0.84 10.83
CA VAL A 91 18.94 0.47 11.16
C VAL A 91 17.86 1.44 11.65
N ASN A 92 18.24 2.35 12.55
CA ASN A 92 17.33 3.38 13.07
C ASN A 92 16.88 4.36 11.97
N ASP A 93 15.69 4.94 12.17
CA ASP A 93 15.14 5.95 11.28
C ASP A 93 16.00 7.22 11.23
N ILE A 94 16.16 7.77 10.02
CA ILE A 94 16.84 9.05 9.79
C ILE A 94 15.79 10.09 9.40
N VAL A 95 15.66 11.14 10.21
CA VAL A 95 14.67 12.20 10.02
C VAL A 95 15.33 13.47 9.49
N TYR A 96 14.74 14.06 8.46
CA TYR A 96 15.20 15.29 7.84
C TYR A 96 14.18 16.41 8.04
N VAL A 97 14.66 17.64 8.19
CA VAL A 97 13.81 18.83 8.32
C VAL A 97 13.12 19.14 6.99
N ASN A 98 13.88 19.11 5.90
CA ASN A 98 13.38 19.43 4.57
C ASN A 98 13.25 18.17 3.70
N GLU A 99 12.27 18.17 2.81
CA GLU A 99 12.05 17.08 1.87
C GLU A 99 13.19 16.99 0.84
N GLU A 100 13.81 18.12 0.47
CA GLU A 100 14.93 18.18 -0.47
C GLU A 100 16.18 17.49 0.11
N ASP A 101 16.52 17.80 1.35
CA ASP A 101 17.64 17.17 2.07
C ASP A 101 17.43 15.65 2.18
N LYS A 102 16.20 15.22 2.47
CA LYS A 102 15.81 13.80 2.50
C LYS A 102 16.09 13.11 1.17
N TYR A 103 15.66 13.69 0.05
CA TYR A 103 15.90 13.07 -1.27
C TYR A 103 17.37 13.07 -1.65
N GLN A 104 18.10 14.15 -1.38
CA GLN A 104 19.53 14.21 -1.69
C GLN A 104 20.31 13.14 -0.92
N ALA A 105 20.02 12.98 0.37
CA ALA A 105 20.63 11.92 1.18
C ALA A 105 20.26 10.53 0.67
N LEU A 106 18.98 10.27 0.40
CA LEU A 106 18.50 9.01 -0.16
C LEU A 106 19.19 8.66 -1.48
N ILE A 107 19.36 9.64 -2.38
CA ILE A 107 20.05 9.42 -3.67
C ILE A 107 21.53 9.10 -3.47
N SER A 108 22.19 9.79 -2.54
CA SER A 108 23.59 9.53 -2.20
C SER A 108 23.76 8.09 -1.69
N GLU A 109 22.89 7.67 -0.79
CA GLU A 109 22.87 6.32 -0.24
C GLU A 109 22.59 5.27 -1.33
N ILE A 110 21.58 5.50 -2.17
CA ILE A 110 21.28 4.62 -3.31
C ILE A 110 22.51 4.46 -4.23
N LYS A 111 23.22 5.55 -4.52
CA LYS A 111 24.43 5.50 -5.36
C LYS A 111 25.55 4.71 -4.68
N GLU A 112 25.76 4.90 -3.39
CA GLU A 112 26.79 4.18 -2.64
C GLU A 112 26.51 2.67 -2.58
N ILE A 113 25.28 2.29 -2.27
CA ILE A 113 24.85 0.88 -2.20
C ILE A 113 24.88 0.24 -3.60
N ASN A 114 24.40 0.97 -4.62
CA ASN A 114 24.41 0.48 -5.99
C ASN A 114 25.84 0.32 -6.55
N ALA A 115 26.80 1.15 -6.12
CA ALA A 115 28.21 0.96 -6.46
C ALA A 115 28.76 -0.39 -5.93
N LYS A 116 28.24 -0.87 -4.79
CA LYS A 116 28.54 -2.19 -4.23
C LYS A 116 27.73 -3.32 -4.89
N LYS A 117 26.89 -3.02 -5.88
CA LYS A 117 25.96 -3.93 -6.59
C LYS A 117 24.95 -4.63 -5.67
N ALA A 118 24.67 -4.08 -4.50
CA ALA A 118 23.60 -4.61 -3.66
C ALA A 118 22.23 -4.20 -4.25
N PRO A 119 21.23 -5.09 -4.26
CA PRO A 119 19.88 -4.75 -4.68
C PRO A 119 19.22 -3.79 -3.68
N ILE A 120 18.40 -2.87 -4.17
CA ILE A 120 17.77 -1.82 -3.36
C ILE A 120 16.27 -1.80 -3.62
N LEU A 121 15.51 -1.82 -2.53
CA LEU A 121 14.06 -1.70 -2.53
C LEU A 121 13.69 -0.40 -1.83
N VAL A 122 12.97 0.50 -2.50
CA VAL A 122 12.55 1.77 -1.92
C VAL A 122 11.03 1.84 -1.83
N GLY A 123 10.52 1.90 -0.61
CA GLY A 123 9.10 2.09 -0.32
C GLY A 123 8.71 3.57 -0.34
N THR A 124 7.62 3.90 -1.03
CA THR A 124 7.03 5.24 -1.02
C THR A 124 5.57 5.18 -0.57
N ALA A 125 5.11 6.26 0.07
CA ALA A 125 3.74 6.33 0.59
C ALA A 125 2.69 6.68 -0.48
N SER A 126 3.09 7.32 -1.59
CA SER A 126 2.16 7.77 -2.64
C SER A 126 2.76 7.63 -4.04
N ILE A 127 1.88 7.52 -5.05
CA ILE A 127 2.28 7.45 -6.46
C ILE A 127 3.08 8.70 -6.85
N GLU A 128 2.63 9.88 -6.38
CA GLU A 128 3.30 11.15 -6.61
C GLU A 128 4.74 11.16 -6.08
N SER A 129 4.95 10.65 -4.86
CA SER A 129 6.29 10.55 -4.26
C SER A 129 7.17 9.59 -5.06
N SER A 130 6.61 8.45 -5.51
CA SER A 130 7.31 7.51 -6.37
C SER A 130 7.71 8.11 -7.72
N GLU A 131 6.83 8.88 -8.36
CA GLU A 131 7.12 9.54 -9.62
C GLU A 131 8.15 10.66 -9.47
N LYS A 132 8.06 11.43 -8.38
CA LYS A 132 9.04 12.47 -8.03
C LYS A 132 10.42 11.84 -7.87
N LEU A 133 10.53 10.79 -7.05
CA LEU A 133 11.80 10.07 -6.86
C LEU A 133 12.32 9.46 -8.17
N SER A 134 11.45 8.85 -8.97
CA SER A 134 11.81 8.29 -10.29
C SER A 134 12.40 9.36 -11.22
N LYS A 135 11.78 10.56 -11.28
CA LYS A 135 12.30 11.68 -12.06
C LYS A 135 13.69 12.10 -11.61
N ILE A 136 13.92 12.19 -10.30
CA ILE A 136 15.23 12.59 -9.77
C ILE A 136 16.28 11.51 -10.08
N LEU A 137 15.98 10.23 -9.85
CA LEU A 137 16.89 9.13 -10.18
C LEU A 137 17.23 9.07 -11.69
N LYS A 138 16.26 9.35 -12.58
CA LYS A 138 16.52 9.46 -14.02
C LYS A 138 17.48 10.60 -14.37
N LYS A 139 17.34 11.76 -13.73
CA LYS A 139 18.27 12.89 -13.92
C LYS A 139 19.70 12.53 -13.49
N GLU A 140 19.83 11.74 -12.44
CA GLU A 140 21.10 11.24 -11.91
C GLU A 140 21.66 10.02 -12.66
N GLY A 141 21.00 9.57 -13.73
CA GLY A 141 21.45 8.43 -14.54
C GLY A 141 21.28 7.06 -13.89
N VAL A 142 20.51 6.96 -12.81
CA VAL A 142 20.29 5.71 -12.06
C VAL A 142 19.13 4.93 -12.67
N ARG A 143 19.43 3.75 -13.23
CA ARG A 143 18.41 2.83 -13.76
C ARG A 143 17.64 2.20 -12.62
N HIS A 144 16.31 2.26 -12.69
CA HIS A 144 15.41 1.73 -11.68
C HIS A 144 14.09 1.30 -12.32
N GLN A 145 13.33 0.48 -11.58
CA GLN A 145 12.00 0.03 -11.94
C GLN A 145 10.97 0.65 -11.00
N VAL A 146 9.75 0.90 -11.47
CA VAL A 146 8.67 1.51 -10.67
C VAL A 146 7.44 0.61 -10.72
N LEU A 147 6.93 0.28 -9.55
CA LEU A 147 5.72 -0.52 -9.32
C LEU A 147 4.62 0.42 -8.80
N ASN A 148 3.48 0.47 -9.49
CA ASN A 148 2.43 1.47 -9.26
C ASN A 148 1.02 0.87 -9.05
N ALA A 149 0.94 -0.42 -8.78
CA ALA A 149 -0.29 -1.17 -8.49
C ALA A 149 -1.31 -1.20 -9.62
N LYS A 150 -0.87 -1.02 -10.88
CA LYS A 150 -1.77 -1.07 -12.03
C LYS A 150 -1.83 -2.43 -12.72
N TYR A 151 -0.79 -3.26 -12.59
CA TYR A 151 -0.65 -4.48 -13.40
C TYR A 151 0.00 -5.62 -12.61
N HIS A 152 -0.78 -6.28 -11.75
CA HIS A 152 -0.30 -7.30 -10.81
C HIS A 152 0.62 -8.38 -11.43
N GLU A 153 0.26 -8.97 -12.58
CA GLU A 153 1.08 -10.04 -13.20
C GLU A 153 2.46 -9.55 -13.69
N LYS A 154 2.51 -8.35 -14.28
CA LYS A 154 3.78 -7.78 -14.76
C LYS A 154 4.66 -7.34 -13.60
N GLU A 155 4.03 -6.81 -12.57
CA GLU A 155 4.68 -6.34 -11.35
C GLU A 155 5.29 -7.50 -10.54
N ALA A 156 4.63 -8.65 -10.51
CA ALA A 156 5.18 -9.87 -9.91
C ALA A 156 6.51 -10.29 -10.55
N ASN A 157 6.61 -10.24 -11.89
CA ASN A 157 7.86 -10.54 -12.60
C ASN A 157 8.98 -9.54 -12.27
N ILE A 158 8.64 -8.26 -12.14
CA ILE A 158 9.60 -7.21 -11.76
C ILE A 158 10.13 -7.45 -10.33
N ILE A 159 9.24 -7.77 -9.39
CA ILE A 159 9.60 -8.06 -7.99
C ILE A 159 10.50 -9.30 -7.90
N ALA A 160 10.19 -10.35 -8.65
CA ALA A 160 11.02 -11.57 -8.68
C ALA A 160 12.46 -11.30 -9.14
N GLU A 161 12.67 -10.27 -9.98
CA GLU A 161 13.99 -9.84 -10.42
C GLU A 161 14.64 -8.76 -9.52
N ALA A 162 13.93 -8.23 -8.53
CA ALA A 162 14.41 -7.15 -7.68
C ALA A 162 15.62 -7.54 -6.81
N GLY A 163 15.84 -8.83 -6.56
CA GLY A 163 16.99 -9.34 -5.81
C GLY A 163 18.27 -9.54 -6.64
N ARG A 164 18.29 -9.14 -7.92
CA ARG A 164 19.49 -9.22 -8.77
C ARG A 164 20.53 -8.15 -8.38
N PRO A 165 21.84 -8.42 -8.51
CA PRO A 165 22.87 -7.44 -8.20
C PRO A 165 22.70 -6.12 -8.97
N GLY A 166 22.66 -5.00 -8.25
CA GLY A 166 22.46 -3.65 -8.80
C GLY A 166 21.03 -3.34 -9.27
N ALA A 167 20.05 -4.20 -8.97
CA ALA A 167 18.65 -3.90 -9.23
C ALA A 167 18.14 -2.84 -8.23
N ILE A 168 17.43 -1.84 -8.74
CA ILE A 168 16.78 -0.81 -7.93
C ILE A 168 15.30 -0.80 -8.29
N THR A 169 14.47 -1.00 -7.28
CA THR A 169 13.01 -1.11 -7.44
C THR A 169 12.31 -0.15 -6.49
N LEU A 170 11.52 0.75 -7.06
CA LEU A 170 10.63 1.65 -6.33
C LEU A 170 9.24 1.02 -6.24
N LEU A 171 8.62 1.04 -5.06
CA LEU A 171 7.28 0.52 -4.86
C LEU A 171 6.46 1.36 -3.89
N LEU A 172 5.15 1.22 -3.99
CA LEU A 172 4.23 1.68 -2.97
C LEU A 172 4.23 0.67 -1.80
N THR A 173 4.31 1.20 -0.57
CA THR A 173 4.54 0.47 0.69
C THR A 173 3.77 -0.85 0.92
N TRP A 174 2.74 -1.18 0.15
CA TRP A 174 1.84 -2.31 0.40
C TRP A 174 1.63 -3.29 -0.76
N GLN A 175 2.53 -3.32 -1.76
CA GLN A 175 2.23 -4.02 -3.02
C GLN A 175 2.86 -5.41 -3.20
N VAL A 176 3.56 -5.94 -2.20
CA VAL A 176 4.40 -7.13 -2.41
C VAL A 176 3.86 -8.35 -1.69
N GLU A 177 3.21 -9.23 -2.44
CA GLU A 177 2.86 -10.60 -2.02
C GLU A 177 3.89 -11.64 -2.51
N VAL A 178 4.86 -11.21 -3.34
CA VAL A 178 5.85 -12.06 -3.99
C VAL A 178 7.18 -12.00 -3.23
N PRO A 179 7.78 -13.14 -2.85
CA PRO A 179 9.07 -13.13 -2.16
C PRO A 179 10.18 -12.59 -3.09
N ILE A 180 10.98 -11.66 -2.56
CA ILE A 180 12.18 -11.18 -3.25
C ILE A 180 13.30 -12.20 -3.00
N LEU A 181 13.72 -12.87 -4.06
CA LEU A 181 14.80 -13.86 -4.01
C LEU A 181 16.12 -13.20 -4.40
N PHE A 182 17.12 -13.28 -3.52
CA PHE A 182 18.48 -12.84 -3.83
C PHE A 182 19.14 -13.81 -4.82
N TRP A 183 19.66 -13.27 -5.93
CA TRP A 183 20.33 -14.08 -6.94
C TRP A 183 21.78 -14.34 -6.54
N GLU A 184 22.04 -15.51 -5.96
CA GLU A 184 23.42 -15.97 -5.73
C GLU A 184 24.05 -16.45 -7.04
N ALA A 185 25.13 -15.79 -7.47
CA ALA A 185 25.95 -16.23 -8.60
C ALA A 185 26.59 -17.63 -8.40
N ASN A 186 26.46 -18.24 -7.21
CA ASN A 186 27.16 -19.47 -6.82
C ASN A 186 26.27 -20.72 -6.65
N LYS A 187 24.97 -20.68 -6.99
CA LYS A 187 24.07 -21.85 -6.92
C LYS A 187 24.13 -22.79 -8.14
N ARG A 188 25.27 -22.87 -8.83
CA ARG A 188 25.55 -23.91 -9.86
C ARG A 188 26.26 -25.16 -9.31
N ARG A 189 26.48 -25.28 -8.00
CA ARG A 189 27.03 -26.50 -7.39
C ARG A 189 26.22 -26.91 -6.16
N ARG A 190 25.15 -27.66 -6.40
CA ARG A 190 24.61 -28.75 -5.55
C ARG A 190 23.33 -29.25 -6.23
N LEU A 191 23.54 -30.18 -7.17
CA LEU A 191 22.66 -31.33 -7.33
C LEU A 191 22.78 -32.20 -6.07
#